data_AF-A0A843GQL5-F1
#
_entry.id   AF-A0A843GQL5-F1
#
_cell.length_a   1.000
_cell.length_b   1.000
_cell.length_c   1.000
_cell.angle_alpha   90.00
_cell.angle_beta   90.00
_cell.angle_gamma   90.00
#
_symmetry.space_group_name_H-M   'P 1'
#
loop_
_entity.id
_entity.type
_entity.pdbx_description
1 polymer ?
#
loop_
_entity_poly.entity_id
_entity_poly.type
_entity_poly.pdbx_seq_one_letter_code
_entity_poly.pdbx_strand_id
1 'polypeptide(L)'
;MALNNTYFESKGKDVTTPIPDTPGYTPPDVPTPATPEPGSVPSINRPTFTGNVEYILFNSPCEKRMIHKERYLEEIESGILTIKEDCSLVEPVIYINTDTDLTRVNYMKLGDFYYYVRCELLPGGDMYRLVGKRDALTSFKNDILYLKCVVDKNEFQADPYINDGSYVVDERENVEIISYPLGFNDSGDYILITAGG
;
A
#
# COMPACT_ATOMS: atom_id res chain seq x y z
N MET A 1 22.35 19.46 4.84
CA MET A 1 21.10 18.85 4.34
C MET A 1 21.18 17.36 4.59
N ALA A 2 20.45 16.88 5.59
CA ALA A 2 20.30 15.46 5.88
C ALA A 2 18.81 15.21 6.11
N LEU A 3 18.25 14.25 5.37
CA LEU A 3 16.87 13.80 5.51
C LEU A 3 16.79 12.92 6.76
N ASN A 4 16.10 13.39 7.79
CA ASN A 4 15.73 12.55 8.92
C ASN A 4 14.49 11.73 8.53
N ASN A 5 14.67 10.42 8.36
CA ASN A 5 13.58 9.47 8.19
C ASN A 5 12.81 9.34 9.51
N THR A 6 11.60 9.87 9.56
CA THR A 6 10.69 9.68 10.70
C THR A 6 10.01 8.31 10.58
N TYR A 7 10.34 7.39 11.47
CA TYR A 7 9.61 6.13 11.69
C TYR A 7 8.48 6.37 12.70
N PHE A 8 7.30 5.80 12.43
CA PHE A 8 6.24 5.66 13.44
C PHE A 8 6.36 4.29 14.09
N GLU A 9 6.79 4.26 15.35
CA GLU A 9 6.65 3.09 16.23
C GLU A 9 5.34 3.25 17.01
N SER A 10 4.37 2.36 16.81
CA SER A 10 3.25 2.29 17.75
C SER A 10 3.81 1.68 19.03
N LYS A 11 3.89 2.49 20.09
CA LYS A 11 4.05 1.94 21.44
C LYS A 11 2.74 1.27 21.80
N GLY A 12 2.60 0.00 21.39
CA GLY A 12 1.70 -0.92 22.05
C GLY A 12 1.96 -0.79 23.55
N LYS A 13 0.91 -0.46 24.31
CA LYS A 13 0.98 -0.44 25.77
C LYS A 13 1.59 -1.78 26.19
N ASP A 14 2.76 -1.71 26.81
CA ASP A 14 3.47 -2.85 27.36
C ASP A 14 2.55 -3.48 28.42
N VAL A 15 2.00 -4.66 28.12
CA VAL A 15 1.02 -5.39 28.98
C VAL A 15 1.76 -6.08 30.15
N THR A 16 2.93 -5.59 30.52
CA THR A 16 3.81 -6.20 31.54
C THR A 16 3.66 -5.60 32.92
N THR A 17 2.84 -4.55 33.12
CA THR A 17 2.44 -4.17 34.48
C THR A 17 1.49 -5.23 35.04
N PRO A 18 1.88 -5.99 36.08
CA PRO A 18 0.99 -6.96 36.69
C PRO A 18 -0.21 -6.20 37.28
N ILE A 19 -1.41 -6.57 36.84
CA ILE A 19 -2.63 -6.19 37.55
C ILE A 19 -2.51 -6.87 38.93
N PRO A 20 -2.65 -6.15 40.06
CA PRO A 20 -2.57 -6.77 41.38
C PRO A 20 -3.58 -7.92 41.46
N ASP A 21 -3.08 -9.09 41.83
CA ASP A 21 -3.80 -10.36 41.82
C ASP A 21 -5.18 -10.23 42.48
N THR A 22 -6.23 -10.43 41.68
CA THR A 22 -7.57 -10.70 42.24
C THR A 22 -7.46 -12.01 43.04
N PRO A 23 -7.81 -12.03 44.34
CA PRO A 23 -7.69 -13.24 45.15
C PRO A 23 -8.48 -14.39 44.51
N GLY A 24 -7.79 -15.45 44.09
CA GLY A 24 -8.40 -16.67 43.54
C GLY A 24 -8.27 -16.89 42.03
N TYR A 25 -7.56 -16.03 41.28
CA TYR A 25 -7.23 -16.31 39.88
C TYR A 25 -5.86 -16.98 39.75
N THR A 26 -5.84 -18.26 39.42
CA THR A 26 -4.65 -18.93 38.83
C THR A 26 -4.78 -18.85 37.31
N PRO A 27 -3.87 -18.14 36.60
CA PRO A 27 -3.84 -18.17 35.15
C PRO A 27 -3.69 -19.62 34.66
N PRO A 28 -4.33 -19.99 33.53
CA PRO A 28 -4.07 -21.29 32.91
C PRO A 28 -2.60 -21.38 32.51
N ASP A 29 -1.97 -22.54 32.70
CA ASP A 29 -0.62 -22.82 32.20
C ASP A 29 -0.62 -22.70 30.68
N VAL A 30 -0.17 -21.55 30.17
CA VAL A 30 0.09 -21.37 28.75
C VAL A 30 1.46 -21.99 28.48
N PRO A 31 1.56 -23.06 27.66
CA PRO A 31 2.84 -23.64 27.33
C PRO A 31 3.73 -22.56 26.73
N THR A 32 4.91 -22.35 27.33
CA THR A 32 5.89 -21.40 26.80
C THR A 32 6.19 -21.79 25.35
N PRO A 33 6.04 -20.88 24.38
CA PRO A 33 6.40 -21.16 23.00
C PRO A 33 7.84 -21.65 22.96
N ALA A 34 8.08 -22.78 22.31
CA ALA A 34 9.42 -23.30 22.15
C ALA A 34 10.31 -22.21 21.53
N THR A 35 11.44 -21.92 22.17
CA THR A 35 12.41 -20.97 21.64
C THR A 35 12.88 -21.53 20.28
N PRO A 36 12.69 -20.82 19.15
CA PRO A 36 13.10 -21.34 17.86
C PRO A 36 14.61 -21.58 17.86
N GLU A 37 15.03 -22.75 17.37
CA GLU A 37 16.45 -23.09 17.32
C GLU A 37 17.20 -22.06 16.44
N PRO A 38 18.38 -21.57 16.89
CA PRO A 38 19.19 -20.66 16.08
C PRO A 38 19.54 -21.31 14.73
N GLY A 39 18.96 -20.81 13.64
CA GLY A 39 19.17 -21.30 12.28
C GLY A 39 17.99 -22.04 11.65
N SER A 40 16.93 -22.36 12.40
CA SER A 40 15.70 -22.89 11.82
C SER A 40 14.86 -21.74 11.26
N VAL A 41 15.20 -21.23 10.08
CA VAL A 41 14.21 -20.47 9.30
C VAL A 41 13.21 -21.52 8.81
N PRO A 42 11.94 -21.50 9.28
CA PRO A 42 10.94 -22.40 8.73
C PRO A 42 10.90 -22.19 7.21
N SER A 43 10.98 -23.26 6.44
CA SER A 43 10.79 -23.18 4.99
C SER A 43 9.36 -22.74 4.74
N ILE A 44 9.15 -21.43 4.56
CA ILE A 44 7.84 -20.92 4.17
C ILE A 44 7.63 -21.38 2.72
N ASN A 45 6.70 -22.31 2.53
CA ASN A 45 6.27 -22.71 1.20
C ASN A 45 5.82 -21.46 0.46
N ARG A 46 6.54 -21.11 -0.60
CA ARG A 46 6.16 -19.99 -1.45
C ARG A 46 5.00 -20.44 -2.32
N PRO A 47 3.97 -19.61 -2.51
CA PRO A 47 2.88 -19.94 -3.41
C PRO A 47 3.42 -20.09 -4.83
N THR A 48 3.04 -21.18 -5.50
CA THR A 48 3.47 -21.51 -6.86
C THR A 48 2.26 -21.71 -7.76
N PHE A 49 2.45 -21.46 -9.05
CA PHE A 49 1.54 -21.89 -10.09
C PHE A 49 1.83 -23.34 -10.48
N THR A 50 0.78 -24.08 -10.81
CA THR A 50 0.85 -25.48 -11.27
C THR A 50 -0.17 -25.73 -12.38
N GLY A 51 0.17 -26.56 -13.36
CA GLY A 51 -0.75 -26.99 -14.41
C GLY A 51 -0.81 -26.06 -15.62
N ASN A 52 -1.96 -25.99 -16.28
CA ASN A 52 -2.18 -25.12 -17.43
C ASN A 52 -2.70 -23.76 -16.96
N VAL A 53 -2.00 -22.69 -17.32
CA VAL A 53 -2.35 -21.32 -16.93
C VAL A 53 -2.43 -20.45 -18.17
N GLU A 54 -3.52 -19.72 -18.31
CA GLU A 54 -3.68 -18.72 -19.37
C GLU A 54 -2.74 -17.54 -19.11
N TYR A 55 -2.08 -17.07 -20.17
CA TYR A 55 -1.28 -15.86 -20.16
C TYR A 55 -1.75 -14.88 -21.22
N ILE A 56 -1.63 -13.60 -20.90
CA ILE A 56 -1.85 -12.50 -21.84
C ILE A 56 -0.74 -11.48 -21.62
N LEU A 57 -0.04 -11.11 -22.69
CA LEU A 57 1.05 -10.15 -22.71
C LEU A 57 0.55 -8.81 -23.24
N PHE A 58 0.98 -7.74 -22.59
CA PHE A 58 0.54 -6.39 -22.90
C PHE A 58 1.69 -5.41 -23.00
N ASN A 59 1.43 -4.34 -23.75
CA ASN A 59 2.08 -3.05 -23.59
C ASN A 59 1.17 -2.16 -22.74
N SER A 60 1.68 -1.74 -21.58
CA SER A 60 1.01 -0.80 -20.68
C SER A 60 1.70 0.57 -20.75
N PRO A 61 1.00 1.63 -21.17
CA PRO A 61 1.49 3.00 -21.07
C PRO A 61 1.26 3.61 -19.67
N CYS A 62 0.59 2.89 -18.77
CA CYS A 62 0.18 3.40 -17.47
C CYS A 62 1.34 3.62 -16.50
N GLU A 63 1.18 4.60 -15.62
CA GLU A 63 2.05 4.75 -14.47
C GLU A 63 1.97 3.55 -13.52
N LYS A 64 3.08 3.27 -12.83
CA LYS A 64 3.19 2.12 -11.91
C LYS A 64 2.11 2.15 -10.81
N ARG A 65 1.78 3.30 -10.25
CA ARG A 65 0.89 3.40 -9.08
C ARG A 65 -0.60 3.50 -9.41
N MET A 66 -0.97 3.30 -10.68
CA MET A 66 -2.37 3.36 -11.11
C MET A 66 -3.12 2.07 -10.78
N ILE A 67 -4.32 2.21 -10.19
CA ILE A 67 -5.31 1.12 -10.06
C ILE A 67 -6.14 1.07 -11.36
N HIS A 68 -6.62 -0.11 -11.75
CA HIS A 68 -7.38 -0.33 -13.00
C HIS A 68 -6.57 -0.20 -14.30
N LYS A 69 -5.34 -0.70 -14.32
CA LYS A 69 -4.49 -0.69 -15.53
C LYS A 69 -5.13 -1.41 -16.71
N GLU A 70 -6.00 -2.39 -16.45
CA GLU A 70 -6.70 -3.19 -17.49
C GLU A 70 -7.44 -2.35 -18.55
N ARG A 71 -7.80 -1.10 -18.25
CA ARG A 71 -8.53 -0.22 -19.19
C ARG A 71 -7.65 0.39 -20.28
N TYR A 72 -6.33 0.26 -20.14
CA TYR A 72 -5.35 0.94 -20.99
C TYR A 72 -4.30 -0.03 -21.55
N LEU A 73 -4.49 -1.33 -21.36
CA LEU A 73 -3.57 -2.34 -21.84
C LEU A 73 -3.80 -2.59 -23.33
N GLU A 74 -2.71 -2.59 -24.08
CA GLU A 74 -2.70 -3.07 -25.47
C GLU A 74 -2.22 -4.52 -25.48
N GLU A 75 -3.07 -5.45 -25.89
CA GLU A 75 -2.70 -6.86 -26.01
C GLU A 75 -1.71 -7.06 -27.17
N ILE A 76 -0.66 -7.83 -26.91
CA ILE A 76 0.36 -8.20 -27.90
C ILE A 76 0.25 -9.68 -28.26
N GLU A 77 0.11 -10.55 -27.27
CA GLU A 77 0.12 -12.01 -27.43
C GLU A 77 -0.69 -12.63 -26.31
N SER A 78 -1.41 -13.72 -26.59
CA SER A 78 -2.10 -14.52 -25.58
C SER A 78 -2.01 -16.01 -25.87
N GLY A 79 -2.15 -16.82 -24.84
CA GLY A 79 -2.13 -18.28 -24.99
C GLY A 79 -2.19 -19.04 -23.67
N ILE A 80 -1.83 -20.31 -23.72
CA ILE A 80 -1.83 -21.21 -22.56
C ILE A 80 -0.41 -21.72 -22.33
N LEU A 81 0.10 -21.55 -21.11
CA LEU A 81 1.37 -22.10 -20.66
C LEU A 81 1.10 -23.40 -19.89
N THR A 82 1.84 -24.45 -20.23
CA THR A 82 1.91 -25.67 -19.42
C THR A 82 3.10 -25.56 -18.48
N ILE A 83 2.82 -25.41 -17.18
CA ILE A 83 3.81 -25.27 -16.13
C ILE A 83 4.29 -26.66 -15.71
N LYS A 84 5.53 -27.00 -16.08
CA LYS A 84 6.14 -28.31 -15.78
C LYS A 84 6.78 -28.37 -14.38
N GLU A 85 7.19 -27.23 -13.85
CA GLU A 85 7.85 -27.08 -12.55
C GLU A 85 7.18 -25.95 -11.76
N ASP A 86 7.26 -25.99 -10.43
CA ASP A 86 6.73 -24.96 -9.56
C ASP A 86 7.20 -23.55 -9.96
N CYS A 87 6.27 -22.72 -10.47
CA CYS A 87 6.57 -21.35 -10.89
C CYS A 87 6.13 -20.37 -9.80
N SER A 88 7.01 -19.46 -9.39
CA SER A 88 6.72 -18.48 -8.32
C SER A 88 5.50 -17.61 -8.65
N LEU A 89 4.53 -17.53 -7.73
CA LEU A 89 3.38 -16.63 -7.85
C LEU A 89 3.77 -15.15 -7.72
N VAL A 90 4.90 -14.84 -7.06
CA VAL A 90 5.31 -13.45 -6.78
C VAL A 90 6.24 -12.92 -7.87
N GLU A 91 7.15 -13.76 -8.35
CA GLU A 91 8.19 -13.42 -9.33
C GLU A 91 8.35 -14.55 -10.35
N PRO A 92 7.34 -14.74 -11.23
CA PRO A 92 7.40 -15.81 -12.24
C PRO A 92 8.49 -15.52 -13.27
N VAL A 93 9.16 -16.59 -13.73
CA VAL A 93 10.06 -16.54 -14.87
C VAL A 93 9.51 -17.48 -15.93
N ILE A 94 9.18 -16.95 -17.11
CA ILE A 94 8.57 -17.70 -18.20
C ILE A 94 9.46 -17.61 -19.43
N TYR A 95 9.58 -18.73 -20.12
CA TYR A 95 10.27 -18.82 -21.40
C TYR A 95 9.23 -19.05 -22.50
N ILE A 96 9.20 -18.18 -23.50
CA ILE A 96 8.24 -18.25 -24.61
C ILE A 96 9.02 -18.29 -25.92
N ASN A 97 8.70 -19.28 -26.74
CA ASN A 97 9.09 -19.31 -28.14
C ASN A 97 7.85 -18.95 -28.96
N THR A 98 7.90 -17.81 -29.66
CA THR A 98 6.83 -17.29 -30.50
C THR A 98 7.46 -16.50 -31.65
N ASP A 99 6.76 -16.46 -32.79
CA ASP A 99 7.14 -15.63 -33.94
C ASP A 99 6.76 -14.15 -33.71
N THR A 100 5.93 -13.86 -32.69
CA THR A 100 5.54 -12.49 -32.32
C THR A 100 6.71 -11.76 -31.68
N ASP A 101 6.98 -10.53 -32.12
CA ASP A 101 7.97 -9.66 -31.49
C ASP A 101 7.50 -9.20 -30.10
N LEU A 102 8.15 -9.71 -29.04
CA LEU A 102 7.83 -9.42 -27.65
C LEU A 102 8.63 -8.24 -27.07
N THR A 103 9.41 -7.51 -27.86
CA THR A 103 10.25 -6.39 -27.38
C THR A 103 9.45 -5.25 -26.75
N ARG A 104 8.17 -5.10 -27.12
CA ARG A 104 7.26 -4.09 -26.58
C ARG A 104 6.48 -4.53 -25.35
N VAL A 105 6.62 -5.80 -24.94
CA VAL A 105 5.92 -6.33 -23.77
C VAL A 105 6.54 -5.78 -22.49
N ASN A 106 5.72 -5.16 -21.64
CA ASN A 106 6.12 -4.66 -20.34
C ASN A 106 5.17 -5.06 -19.20
N TYR A 107 4.10 -5.77 -19.53
CA TYR A 107 3.07 -6.17 -18.59
C TYR A 107 2.46 -7.52 -18.98
N MET A 108 2.01 -8.30 -18.00
CA MET A 108 1.45 -9.64 -18.21
C MET A 108 0.34 -9.92 -17.23
N LYS A 109 -0.69 -10.61 -17.69
CA LYS A 109 -1.65 -11.34 -16.88
C LYS A 109 -1.31 -12.83 -16.95
N LEU A 110 -1.22 -13.49 -15.80
CA LEU A 110 -0.99 -14.92 -15.68
C LEU A 110 -2.00 -15.49 -14.67
N GLY A 111 -2.99 -16.23 -15.17
CA GLY A 111 -4.18 -16.56 -14.39
C GLY A 111 -4.90 -15.29 -13.94
N ASP A 112 -5.21 -15.18 -12.64
CA ASP A 112 -5.88 -13.99 -12.07
C ASP A 112 -4.92 -12.87 -11.65
N PHE A 113 -3.61 -13.09 -11.76
CA PHE A 113 -2.59 -12.18 -11.27
C PHE A 113 -1.96 -11.36 -12.39
N TYR A 114 -1.59 -10.13 -12.06
CA TYR A 114 -0.94 -9.20 -12.97
C TYR A 114 0.50 -8.93 -12.56
N TYR A 115 1.38 -8.73 -13.54
CA TYR A 115 2.82 -8.62 -13.39
C TYR A 115 3.39 -7.51 -14.26
N TYR A 116 4.32 -6.74 -13.70
CA TYR A 116 5.27 -5.99 -14.52
C TYR A 116 6.30 -6.96 -15.08
N VAL A 117 6.59 -6.84 -16.37
CA VAL A 117 7.46 -7.77 -17.06
C VAL A 117 8.68 -7.05 -17.60
N ARG A 118 9.84 -7.68 -17.40
CA ARG A 118 11.03 -7.43 -18.21
C ARG A 118 11.15 -8.55 -19.24
N CYS A 119 11.15 -8.18 -20.51
CA CYS A 119 11.34 -9.10 -21.62
C CYS A 119 12.82 -9.06 -22.06
N GLU A 120 13.43 -10.23 -22.21
CA GLU A 120 14.82 -10.40 -22.65
C GLU A 120 14.86 -11.45 -23.78
N LEU A 121 15.35 -11.09 -24.96
CA LEU A 121 15.62 -12.07 -26.02
C LEU A 121 16.88 -12.88 -25.64
N LEU A 122 16.78 -14.21 -25.63
CA LEU A 122 17.89 -15.07 -25.27
C LEU A 122 18.95 -15.14 -26.38
N PRO A 123 20.23 -15.34 -26.03
CA PRO A 123 21.29 -15.62 -27.00
C PRO A 123 20.94 -16.88 -27.81
N GLY A 124 20.70 -16.72 -29.11
CA GLY A 124 20.18 -17.78 -29.98
C GLY A 124 18.97 -17.36 -30.81
N GLY A 125 18.26 -16.29 -30.41
CA GLY A 125 17.27 -15.59 -31.24
C GLY A 125 15.85 -16.13 -31.24
N ASP A 126 15.63 -17.36 -30.77
CA ASP A 126 14.34 -18.05 -30.93
C ASP A 126 13.46 -18.05 -29.67
N MET A 127 13.92 -17.45 -28.57
CA MET A 127 13.22 -17.55 -27.29
C MET A 127 13.35 -16.29 -26.45
N TYR A 128 12.23 -15.87 -25.87
CA TYR A 128 12.14 -14.77 -24.94
C TYR A 128 12.08 -15.28 -23.51
N ARG A 129 12.77 -14.59 -22.62
CA ARG A 129 12.69 -14.74 -21.17
C ARG A 129 11.90 -13.57 -20.60
N LEU A 130 10.77 -13.87 -19.96
CA LEU A 130 9.92 -12.92 -19.27
C LEU A 130 10.14 -13.05 -17.77
N VAL A 131 10.63 -11.98 -17.14
CA VAL A 131 10.76 -11.90 -15.68
C VAL A 131 9.66 -11.01 -15.13
N GLY A 132 8.71 -11.63 -14.43
CA GLY A 132 7.58 -10.96 -13.82
C GLY A 132 7.87 -10.47 -12.40
N LYS A 133 7.27 -9.33 -12.04
CA LYS A 133 7.12 -8.89 -10.66
C LYS A 133 5.66 -8.52 -10.42
N ARG A 134 5.02 -9.16 -9.44
CA ARG A 134 3.58 -9.01 -9.19
C ARG A 134 3.19 -7.55 -8.95
N ASP A 135 2.17 -7.08 -9.67
CA ASP A 135 1.47 -5.84 -9.38
C ASP A 135 0.34 -6.12 -8.39
N ALA A 136 0.60 -5.84 -7.11
CA ALA A 136 -0.38 -6.05 -6.04
C ALA A 136 -1.60 -5.12 -6.18
N LEU A 137 -1.43 -3.90 -6.70
CA LEU A 137 -2.52 -2.92 -6.79
C LEU A 137 -3.57 -3.39 -7.80
N THR A 138 -3.13 -3.90 -8.95
CA THR A 138 -4.06 -4.40 -9.98
C THR A 138 -4.58 -5.79 -9.64
N SER A 139 -3.73 -6.68 -9.11
CA SER A 139 -4.13 -8.07 -8.79
C SER A 139 -5.15 -8.15 -7.66
N PHE A 140 -5.00 -7.33 -6.62
CA PHE A 140 -5.89 -7.33 -5.44
C PHE A 140 -6.82 -6.12 -5.42
N LYS A 141 -7.08 -5.49 -6.57
CA LYS A 141 -7.86 -4.24 -6.65
C LYS A 141 -9.22 -4.36 -5.96
N ASN A 142 -9.92 -5.48 -6.16
CA ASN A 142 -11.24 -5.71 -5.57
C ASN A 142 -11.11 -5.85 -4.05
N ASP A 143 -10.16 -6.68 -3.59
CA ASP A 143 -9.94 -6.88 -2.16
C ASP A 143 -9.57 -5.58 -1.46
N ILE A 144 -8.70 -4.77 -2.08
CA ILE A 144 -8.32 -3.43 -1.58
C ILE A 144 -9.54 -2.52 -1.48
N LEU A 145 -10.40 -2.49 -2.51
CA LEU A 145 -11.62 -1.67 -2.51
C LEU A 145 -12.64 -2.13 -1.46
N TYR A 146 -12.65 -3.42 -1.10
CA TYR A 146 -13.55 -3.97 -0.08
C TYR A 146 -12.95 -3.99 1.33
N LEU A 147 -11.71 -3.53 1.53
CA LEU A 147 -11.13 -3.42 2.87
C LEU A 147 -11.96 -2.45 3.72
N LYS A 148 -12.40 -2.93 4.88
CA LYS A 148 -13.01 -2.08 5.91
C LYS A 148 -11.90 -1.31 6.62
N CYS A 149 -11.82 -0.01 6.38
CA CYS A 149 -10.88 0.88 7.06
C CYS A 149 -11.65 1.88 7.95
N VAL A 150 -11.00 2.30 9.05
CA VAL A 150 -11.42 3.49 9.78
C VAL A 150 -10.78 4.66 9.06
N VAL A 151 -11.60 5.47 8.40
CA VAL A 151 -11.14 6.67 7.69
C VAL A 151 -10.96 7.77 8.73
N ASP A 152 -9.72 8.18 8.97
CA ASP A 152 -9.41 9.31 9.85
C ASP A 152 -9.64 10.64 9.13
N LYS A 153 -9.26 10.76 7.85
CA LYS A 153 -9.40 12.00 7.05
C LYS A 153 -9.80 11.70 5.61
N ASN A 154 -10.66 12.52 5.02
CA ASN A 154 -11.12 12.42 3.63
C ASN A 154 -11.07 13.80 2.96
N GLU A 155 -10.61 13.87 1.72
CA GLU A 155 -10.56 15.11 0.92
C GLU A 155 -11.94 15.63 0.49
N PHE A 156 -12.93 14.73 0.41
CA PHE A 156 -14.28 15.07 -0.08
C PHE A 156 -15.25 15.49 1.02
N GLN A 157 -14.91 15.21 2.28
CA GLN A 157 -15.77 15.50 3.42
C GLN A 157 -14.90 15.96 4.59
N ALA A 158 -14.81 17.29 4.74
CA ALA A 158 -14.14 17.90 5.87
C ALA A 158 -14.93 17.60 7.15
N ASP A 159 -14.29 16.99 8.13
CA ASP A 159 -14.83 16.87 9.48
C ASP A 159 -14.42 18.13 10.27
N PRO A 160 -15.37 19.00 10.63
CA PRO A 160 -15.08 20.24 11.34
C PRO A 160 -14.61 20.03 12.78
N TYR A 161 -14.54 18.79 13.26
CA TYR A 161 -14.03 18.45 14.59
C TYR A 161 -12.63 17.82 14.54
N ILE A 162 -12.07 17.62 13.35
CA ILE A 162 -10.70 17.14 13.20
C ILE A 162 -9.74 18.30 13.40
N ASN A 163 -8.93 18.20 14.45
CA ASN A 163 -7.80 19.10 14.65
C ASN A 163 -6.68 18.75 13.66
N ASP A 164 -6.63 19.46 12.54
CA ASP A 164 -5.60 19.37 11.50
C ASP A 164 -4.38 20.26 11.77
N GLY A 165 -4.30 20.89 12.94
CA GLY A 165 -3.27 21.87 13.29
C GLY A 165 -3.58 23.29 12.80
N SER A 166 -4.72 23.53 12.15
CA SER A 166 -5.21 24.89 11.83
C SER A 166 -5.87 25.58 13.03
N TYR A 167 -6.23 24.82 14.07
CA TYR A 167 -6.73 25.38 15.32
C TYR A 167 -5.60 26.11 16.06
N VAL A 168 -5.67 27.43 16.04
CA VAL A 168 -4.85 28.28 16.90
C VAL A 168 -5.35 28.09 18.32
N VAL A 169 -4.55 27.42 19.16
CA VAL A 169 -4.78 27.38 20.61
C VAL A 169 -4.46 28.77 21.14
N ASP A 170 -5.50 29.53 21.50
CA ASP A 170 -5.35 30.81 22.19
C ASP A 170 -5.37 30.56 23.70
N GLU A 171 -4.23 30.74 24.36
CA GLU A 171 -4.03 30.45 25.79
C GLU A 171 -4.44 31.63 26.71
N ARG A 172 -5.18 32.61 26.19
CA ARG A 172 -5.64 33.76 26.99
C ARG A 172 -6.73 33.33 27.98
N GLU A 173 -6.41 33.42 29.27
CA GLU A 173 -7.28 33.03 30.39
C GLU A 173 -8.60 33.81 30.46
N ASN A 174 -8.66 35.01 29.89
CA ASN A 174 -9.87 35.81 29.77
C ASN A 174 -9.96 36.42 28.37
N VAL A 175 -10.84 35.89 27.52
CA VAL A 175 -11.21 36.50 26.24
C VAL A 175 -12.66 36.95 26.32
N GLU A 176 -12.87 38.27 26.40
CA GLU A 176 -14.19 38.85 26.26
C GLU A 176 -14.45 39.14 24.77
N ILE A 177 -15.22 38.27 24.12
CA ILE A 177 -15.65 38.48 22.72
C ILE A 177 -16.95 39.26 22.75
N ILE A 178 -16.88 40.55 22.46
CA ILE A 178 -18.06 41.39 22.25
C ILE A 178 -18.37 41.41 20.75
N SER A 179 -19.38 40.64 20.35
CA SER A 179 -19.87 40.61 18.98
C SER A 179 -20.81 41.80 18.73
N TYR A 180 -20.43 42.69 17.81
CA TYR A 180 -21.30 43.77 17.36
C TYR A 180 -22.20 43.29 16.20
N PRO A 181 -23.50 43.64 16.19
CA PRO A 181 -24.45 43.17 15.17
C PRO A 181 -24.26 43.79 13.77
N LEU A 182 -23.39 44.80 13.66
CA LEU A 182 -23.03 45.46 12.41
C LEU A 182 -21.51 45.35 12.24
N GLY A 183 -21.07 44.69 11.16
CA GLY A 183 -19.66 44.66 10.78
C GLY A 183 -19.14 46.04 10.41
N PHE A 184 -17.82 46.21 10.36
CA PHE A 184 -17.20 47.44 9.86
C PHE A 184 -17.72 47.78 8.46
N ASN A 185 -17.99 49.06 8.20
CA ASN A 185 -18.43 49.51 6.88
C ASN A 185 -17.34 49.21 5.83
N ASP A 186 -17.72 48.91 4.59
CA ASP A 186 -16.82 48.62 3.46
C ASP A 186 -15.86 49.78 3.09
N SER A 187 -15.94 50.90 3.80
CA SER A 187 -15.19 52.14 3.52
C SER A 187 -13.80 52.21 4.20
N GLY A 188 -13.31 51.12 4.77
CA GLY A 188 -11.90 51.01 5.18
C GLY A 188 -11.54 51.87 6.40
N ASP A 189 -12.32 51.76 7.47
CA ASP A 189 -11.95 52.35 8.75
C ASP A 189 -10.85 51.51 9.43
N TYR A 190 -9.76 52.17 9.83
CA TYR A 190 -8.64 51.55 10.54
C TYR A 190 -8.73 51.84 12.04
N ILE A 191 -8.52 50.82 12.88
CA ILE A 191 -8.28 51.02 14.31
C ILE A 191 -6.77 50.99 14.55
N LEU A 192 -6.20 52.13 14.93
CA LEU A 192 -4.82 52.23 15.41
C LEU A 192 -4.80 51.84 16.89
N ILE A 193 -4.21 50.69 17.21
CA ILE A 193 -3.95 50.30 18.60
C ILE A 193 -2.48 50.62 18.89
N THR A 194 -2.24 51.53 19.82
CA THR A 194 -0.90 51.80 20.36
C THR A 194 -0.79 51.12 21.72
N ALA A 195 0.10 50.14 21.83
CA ALA A 195 0.46 49.53 23.12
C ALA A 195 1.83 50.09 23.54
N GLY A 196 1.86 50.83 24.66
CA GLY A 196 3.09 51.29 25.31
C GLY A 196 3.53 50.30 26.39
N GLY A 197 4.84 50.05 26.46
CA GLY A 197 5.49 49.31 27.55
C GLY A 197 5.92 50.23 28.70
#